data_AF-A0A3P7JAQ8-F1
#
_entry.id   AF-A0A3P7JAQ8-F1
#
_cell.length_a   1.000
_cell.length_b   1.000
_cell.length_c   1.000
_cell.angle_alpha   90.00
_cell.angle_beta   90.00
_cell.angle_gamma   90.00
#
_symmetry.space_group_name_H-M   'P 1'
#
loop_
_entity.id
_entity.type
_entity.pdbx_description
1 polymer ?
#
loop_
_entity_poly.entity_id
_entity_poly.type
_entity_poly.pdbx_seq_one_letter_code
_entity_poly.pdbx_strand_id
1 'polypeptide(L)'
;MNGSESSILHTLEFLRLEQHHPVSGIYQFGIPKITSACICDCAGGIYQFGIPKITSACICDCAGGDAPCKIEQYNYRNCSSGALCYRTYHPVQSNVGCIGEQKSEACCELRIEPYKDWIFTAIKIGQPATILVFRYSIYDRFNKRWRKASEEVVEVPLNRGLSKFDFNGRNKIEMVVTGSRPNRELQPGMYFVREGTHEIRGYVPINEVGESNLEKLGWMRFSEGKWDIRNGNVKIKQAHVSLLIH
;
A
#
# COMPACT_ATOMS: atom_id res chain seq x y z
N MET A 1 -51.22 38.74 37.54
CA MET A 1 -50.83 38.26 36.21
C MET A 1 -49.60 37.38 36.38
N ASN A 2 -49.72 36.05 36.23
CA ASN A 2 -48.59 35.14 36.37
C ASN A 2 -47.85 35.02 35.04
N GLY A 3 -46.87 35.90 34.80
CA GLY A 3 -45.90 35.72 33.73
C GLY A 3 -44.91 34.62 34.09
N SER A 4 -45.19 33.38 33.72
CA SER A 4 -44.16 32.34 33.71
C SER A 4 -43.20 32.63 32.55
N GLU A 5 -42.09 33.32 32.83
CA GLU A 5 -41.01 33.53 31.86
C GLU A 5 -40.39 32.19 31.46
N SER A 6 -40.94 31.55 30.42
CA SER A 6 -40.38 30.38 29.78
C SER A 6 -39.14 30.79 28.99
N SER A 7 -37.99 30.82 29.67
CA SER A 7 -36.70 31.03 29.03
C SER A 7 -36.27 29.74 28.33
N ILE A 8 -36.18 29.80 27.00
CA ILE A 8 -35.66 28.74 26.14
C ILE A 8 -34.24 29.11 25.75
N LEU A 9 -33.29 28.20 25.95
CA LEU A 9 -31.89 28.34 25.56
C LEU A 9 -31.57 27.35 24.44
N HIS A 10 -31.12 27.90 23.31
CA HIS A 10 -30.62 27.14 22.18
C HIS A 10 -29.10 27.06 22.25
N THR A 11 -28.53 25.86 22.12
CA THR A 11 -27.08 25.65 22.09
C THR A 11 -26.67 24.88 20.85
N LEU A 12 -25.65 25.35 20.16
CA LEU A 12 -24.94 24.59 19.13
C LEU A 12 -23.54 24.25 19.65
N GLU A 13 -23.22 22.96 19.66
CA GLU A 13 -21.91 22.43 20.04
C GLU A 13 -21.25 21.82 18.79
N PHE A 14 -20.04 22.26 18.46
CA PHE A 14 -19.21 21.59 17.47
C PHE A 14 -18.69 20.28 18.08
N LEU A 15 -19.03 19.13 17.48
CA LEU A 15 -18.56 17.84 17.95
C LEU A 15 -17.25 17.43 17.27
N ARG A 16 -17.25 17.42 15.93
CA ARG A 16 -16.14 16.90 15.11
C ARG A 16 -16.20 17.39 13.67
N LEU A 17 -15.04 17.32 13.03
CA LEU A 17 -14.85 17.50 11.58
C LEU A 17 -14.31 16.18 11.03
N GLU A 18 -14.98 15.63 10.02
CA GLU A 18 -14.63 14.34 9.41
C GLU A 18 -14.25 14.49 7.94
N GLN A 19 -13.36 13.60 7.49
CA GLN A 19 -12.96 13.46 6.09
C GLN A 19 -13.24 12.03 5.63
N HIS A 20 -14.33 11.85 4.89
CA HIS A 20 -14.75 10.55 4.36
C HIS A 20 -14.10 10.35 3.00
N HIS A 21 -12.98 9.62 2.96
CA HIS A 21 -12.28 9.33 1.71
C HIS A 21 -12.86 8.10 1.00
N PRO A 22 -13.21 8.18 -0.29
CA PRO A 22 -13.59 7.01 -1.07
C PRO A 22 -12.36 6.13 -1.33
N VAL A 23 -12.50 4.84 -1.11
CA VAL A 23 -11.47 3.84 -1.46
C VAL A 23 -11.74 3.34 -2.87
N SER A 24 -10.77 3.54 -3.77
CA SER A 24 -10.90 3.24 -5.21
C SER A 24 -10.10 2.00 -5.67
N GLY A 25 -9.34 1.40 -4.76
CA GLY A 25 -8.58 0.17 -5.03
C GLY A 25 -7.97 -0.38 -3.74
N ILE A 26 -8.00 -1.70 -3.60
CA ILE A 26 -7.44 -2.44 -2.45
C ILE A 26 -6.71 -3.67 -3.00
N TYR A 27 -5.52 -3.96 -2.48
CA TYR A 27 -4.87 -5.25 -2.69
C TYR A 27 -3.90 -5.58 -1.55
N GLN A 28 -3.64 -6.87 -1.31
CA GLN A 28 -2.64 -7.30 -0.33
C GLN A 28 -1.28 -7.52 -0.99
N PHE A 29 -0.21 -7.17 -0.27
CA PHE A 29 1.16 -7.31 -0.71
C PHE A 29 2.11 -7.62 0.45
N GLY A 30 3.28 -8.15 0.11
CA GLY A 30 4.35 -8.45 1.06
C GLY A 30 5.56 -7.56 0.81
N ILE A 31 6.42 -7.40 1.82
CA ILE A 31 7.76 -6.86 1.59
C ILE A 31 8.65 -8.02 1.15
N PRO A 32 9.08 -8.06 -0.13
CA PRO A 32 9.76 -9.20 -0.72
C PRO A 32 11.14 -9.37 -0.14
N LYS A 33 11.55 -10.60 0.16
CA LYS A 33 12.90 -10.94 0.61
C LYS A 33 13.89 -10.96 -0.56
N ILE A 34 14.97 -10.14 -0.55
CA ILE A 34 16.11 -10.05 -1.51
C ILE A 34 17.54 -10.22 -0.87
N THR A 35 18.38 -11.09 -1.46
CA THR A 35 19.85 -11.36 -1.29
C THR A 35 20.26 -12.14 -2.55
N SER A 36 21.54 -12.15 -2.90
CA SER A 36 22.08 -12.99 -3.97
C SER A 36 23.26 -13.80 -3.43
N ALA A 37 23.28 -15.09 -3.76
CA ALA A 37 24.38 -16.00 -3.47
C ALA A 37 24.82 -16.64 -4.79
N CYS A 38 25.28 -15.80 -5.72
CA CYS A 38 25.86 -16.27 -6.96
C CYS A 38 27.18 -16.96 -6.63
N ILE A 39 27.14 -18.28 -6.48
CA ILE A 39 28.35 -19.11 -6.41
C ILE A 39 28.92 -19.17 -7.83
N CYS A 40 29.84 -18.26 -8.09
CA CYS A 40 30.78 -18.33 -9.19
C CYS A 40 32.18 -18.39 -8.54
N ASP A 41 32.98 -19.40 -8.84
CA ASP A 41 34.34 -19.54 -8.26
C ASP A 41 35.30 -18.50 -8.85
N CYS A 42 35.21 -17.25 -8.36
CA CYS A 42 36.16 -16.16 -8.51
C CYS A 42 36.18 -15.34 -7.21
N ALA A 43 37.36 -14.92 -6.74
CA ALA A 43 37.54 -14.41 -5.39
C ALA A 43 37.36 -12.87 -5.29
N GLY A 44 36.30 -12.39 -4.61
CA GLY A 44 36.06 -10.95 -4.43
C GLY A 44 35.13 -10.61 -3.25
N GLY A 45 35.48 -9.56 -2.50
CA GLY A 45 34.96 -9.25 -1.16
C GLY A 45 33.45 -8.99 -1.00
N ILE A 46 32.98 -9.20 0.24
CA ILE A 46 31.58 -9.05 0.66
C ILE A 46 31.33 -7.64 1.23
N TYR A 47 30.28 -6.97 0.75
CA TYR A 47 29.68 -5.79 1.41
C TYR A 47 28.34 -6.17 2.07
N GLN A 48 28.13 -5.75 3.32
CA GLN A 48 26.89 -6.00 4.07
C GLN A 48 26.00 -4.76 4.13
N PHE A 49 24.77 -4.89 3.61
CA PHE A 49 23.65 -4.00 3.95
C PHE A 49 22.40 -4.85 4.23
N GLY A 50 21.57 -4.39 5.16
CA GLY A 50 20.47 -5.18 5.70
C GLY A 50 19.18 -5.12 4.90
N ILE A 51 18.36 -6.16 5.10
CA ILE A 51 17.03 -6.37 4.50
C ILE A 51 17.18 -6.75 3.00
N PRO A 52 16.60 -7.87 2.50
CA PRO A 52 16.01 -9.02 3.24
C PRO A 52 16.44 -10.53 3.02
N LYS A 53 16.23 -11.22 1.86
CA LYS A 53 16.66 -12.63 1.44
C LYS A 53 15.93 -13.27 0.19
N ILE A 54 16.40 -13.07 -1.04
CA ILE A 54 16.16 -13.93 -2.24
C ILE A 54 17.21 -15.04 -2.13
N THR A 55 16.99 -16.24 -2.67
CA THR A 55 18.13 -17.11 -3.00
C THR A 55 18.24 -17.21 -4.51
N SER A 56 19.25 -16.54 -5.06
CA SER A 56 19.75 -16.84 -6.41
C SER A 56 20.73 -17.99 -6.27
N ALA A 57 20.49 -19.08 -6.99
CA ALA A 57 21.43 -20.17 -7.19
C ALA A 57 21.72 -20.24 -8.69
N CYS A 58 22.92 -19.84 -9.08
CA CYS A 58 23.37 -19.83 -10.47
C CYS A 58 24.31 -21.01 -10.73
N ILE A 59 24.20 -21.60 -11.92
CA ILE A 59 25.22 -22.46 -12.52
C ILE A 59 25.81 -21.72 -13.72
N CYS A 60 27.13 -21.82 -13.89
CA CYS A 60 27.85 -21.37 -15.08
C CYS A 60 28.17 -22.60 -15.93
N ASP A 61 28.01 -22.49 -17.24
CA ASP A 61 28.24 -23.55 -18.21
C ASP A 61 29.28 -23.09 -19.22
N CYS A 62 30.37 -23.85 -19.34
CA CYS A 62 31.44 -23.58 -20.29
C CYS A 62 31.13 -24.29 -21.61
N ALA A 63 31.32 -23.59 -22.73
CA ALA A 63 31.05 -24.18 -24.04
C ALA A 63 31.87 -25.47 -24.26
N GLY A 64 31.16 -26.57 -24.57
CA GLY A 64 31.73 -27.91 -24.72
C GLY A 64 31.61 -28.83 -23.50
N GLY A 65 31.00 -28.39 -22.39
CA GLY A 65 30.67 -29.24 -21.24
C GLY A 65 29.38 -30.06 -21.40
N ASP A 66 28.95 -30.74 -20.33
CA ASP A 66 27.74 -31.61 -20.26
C ASP A 66 26.39 -30.86 -20.39
N ALA A 67 26.42 -29.57 -20.72
CA ALA A 67 25.26 -28.71 -20.99
C ALA A 67 24.13 -28.71 -19.92
N PRO A 68 24.42 -28.57 -18.61
CA PRO A 68 23.38 -28.38 -17.59
C PRO A 68 22.55 -27.09 -17.77
N CYS A 69 23.10 -26.04 -18.40
CA CYS A 69 22.37 -24.79 -18.65
C CYS A 69 21.62 -24.83 -19.98
N LYS A 70 20.31 -25.12 -19.94
CA LYS A 70 19.47 -25.19 -21.16
C LYS A 70 18.47 -24.03 -21.24
N ILE A 71 18.56 -23.25 -22.31
CA ILE A 71 17.67 -22.10 -22.59
C ILE A 71 16.18 -22.47 -22.45
N GLU A 72 15.76 -23.63 -22.96
CA GLU A 72 14.37 -24.12 -22.92
C GLU A 72 13.82 -24.31 -21.48
N GLN A 73 14.72 -24.65 -20.55
CA GLN A 73 14.42 -25.00 -19.16
C GLN A 73 14.54 -23.81 -18.19
N TYR A 74 15.27 -22.77 -18.57
CA TYR A 74 15.54 -21.60 -17.72
C TYR A 74 14.95 -20.28 -18.24
N ASN A 75 14.81 -20.08 -19.55
CA ASN A 75 14.38 -18.80 -20.11
C ASN A 75 12.87 -18.55 -19.89
N TYR A 76 12.52 -17.52 -19.11
CA TYR A 76 11.14 -17.16 -18.74
C TYR A 76 10.34 -18.30 -18.06
N ARG A 77 11.02 -19.25 -17.41
CA ARG A 77 10.40 -20.38 -16.70
C ARG A 77 10.23 -20.10 -15.21
N ASN A 78 9.31 -20.83 -14.59
CA ASN A 78 9.22 -20.92 -13.13
C ASN A 78 10.01 -22.15 -12.65
N CYS A 79 10.47 -22.12 -11.40
CA CYS A 79 11.02 -23.29 -10.70
C CYS A 79 10.04 -23.80 -9.63
N SER A 80 10.35 -24.95 -9.03
CA SER A 80 9.40 -25.75 -8.24
C SER A 80 9.48 -25.57 -6.72
N SER A 81 10.27 -24.60 -6.22
CA SER A 81 10.60 -24.50 -4.78
C SER A 81 10.55 -23.08 -4.21
N GLY A 82 9.84 -22.93 -3.09
CA GLY A 82 9.63 -21.63 -2.40
C GLY A 82 8.29 -20.98 -2.74
N ALA A 83 8.00 -19.84 -2.09
CA ALA A 83 6.74 -19.12 -2.26
C ALA A 83 6.57 -18.54 -3.68
N LEU A 84 7.68 -18.06 -4.26
CA LEU A 84 7.79 -17.59 -5.63
C LEU A 84 9.14 -18.07 -6.18
N CYS A 85 9.16 -18.65 -7.38
CA CYS A 85 10.38 -19.23 -7.95
C CYS A 85 10.45 -18.99 -9.46
N TYR A 86 11.46 -18.25 -9.90
CA TYR A 86 11.69 -17.92 -11.31
C TYR A 86 13.06 -18.40 -11.77
N ARG A 87 13.17 -18.78 -13.04
CA ARG A 87 14.43 -19.09 -13.70
C ARG A 87 14.82 -17.96 -14.63
N THR A 88 16.12 -17.68 -14.70
CA THR A 88 16.71 -16.73 -15.65
C THR A 88 17.88 -17.36 -16.37
N TYR A 89 18.11 -16.89 -17.59
CA TYR A 89 19.11 -17.40 -18.51
C TYR A 89 19.88 -16.23 -19.13
N HIS A 90 21.21 -16.31 -19.07
CA HIS A 90 22.15 -15.26 -19.45
C HIS A 90 23.17 -15.81 -20.46
N PRO A 91 22.96 -15.61 -21.77
CA PRO A 91 23.72 -16.29 -22.84
C PRO A 91 25.13 -15.74 -23.11
N VAL A 92 25.55 -14.67 -22.42
CA VAL A 92 26.80 -13.96 -22.72
C VAL A 92 27.49 -13.65 -21.41
N GLN A 93 28.31 -14.58 -20.93
CA GLN A 93 29.10 -14.43 -19.72
C GLN A 93 30.61 -14.52 -20.00
N SER A 94 31.42 -14.19 -18.99
CA SER A 94 32.88 -14.26 -19.07
C SER A 94 33.35 -15.72 -19.00
N ASN A 95 34.28 -16.09 -19.88
CA ASN A 95 34.89 -17.42 -19.93
C ASN A 95 36.02 -17.63 -18.90
N VAL A 96 36.17 -16.75 -17.91
CA VAL A 96 37.11 -16.96 -16.80
C VAL A 96 36.76 -18.28 -16.09
N GLY A 97 37.77 -19.15 -15.93
CA GLY A 97 37.61 -20.51 -15.40
C GLY A 97 37.27 -21.58 -16.45
N CYS A 98 36.91 -21.21 -17.68
CA CYS A 98 36.71 -22.16 -18.78
C CYS A 98 38.03 -22.47 -19.51
N ILE A 99 38.14 -23.70 -20.04
CA ILE A 99 39.31 -24.14 -20.82
C ILE A 99 39.32 -23.52 -22.24
N GLY A 100 38.15 -23.12 -22.75
CA GLY A 100 37.99 -22.56 -24.10
C GLY A 100 37.87 -21.02 -24.14
N GLU A 101 38.19 -20.46 -25.30
CA GLU A 101 38.00 -19.02 -25.61
C GLU A 101 36.52 -18.64 -25.88
N GLN A 102 35.63 -19.62 -26.00
CA GLN A 102 34.21 -19.40 -26.20
C GLN A 102 33.56 -18.88 -24.91
N LYS A 103 32.57 -18.00 -25.07
CA LYS A 103 31.82 -17.42 -23.95
C LYS A 103 31.04 -18.50 -23.21
N SER A 104 30.88 -18.29 -21.91
CA SER A 104 30.05 -19.12 -21.04
C SER A 104 28.60 -18.63 -21.00
N GLU A 105 27.72 -19.49 -20.50
CA GLU A 105 26.31 -19.20 -20.26
C GLU A 105 26.01 -19.34 -18.76
N ALA A 106 25.08 -18.55 -18.22
CA ALA A 106 24.65 -18.70 -16.83
C ALA A 106 23.13 -18.93 -16.70
N CYS A 107 22.77 -19.94 -15.94
CA CYS A 107 21.40 -20.33 -15.62
C CYS A 107 21.16 -20.17 -14.11
N CYS A 108 20.18 -19.36 -13.71
CA CYS A 108 19.92 -19.07 -12.29
C CYS A 108 18.48 -19.42 -11.88
N GLU A 109 18.33 -20.06 -10.72
CA GLU A 109 17.05 -20.16 -10.00
C GLU A 109 16.94 -19.08 -8.93
N LEU A 110 15.85 -18.32 -8.95
CA LEU A 110 15.56 -17.22 -8.03
C LEU A 110 14.35 -17.56 -7.18
N ARG A 111 14.58 -17.84 -5.89
CA ARG A 111 13.51 -18.05 -4.90
C ARG A 111 13.27 -16.75 -4.15
N ILE A 112 12.01 -16.33 -4.09
CA ILE A 112 11.56 -15.11 -3.42
C ILE A 112 10.58 -15.54 -2.31
N GLU A 113 10.84 -15.08 -1.09
CA GLU A 113 10.03 -15.38 0.10
C GLU A 113 9.51 -14.07 0.72
N PRO A 114 8.41 -14.06 1.47
CA PRO A 114 7.94 -12.89 2.22
C PRO A 114 8.81 -12.63 3.46
N TYR A 115 9.09 -11.36 3.79
CA TYR A 115 9.85 -11.05 5.00
C TYR A 115 8.99 -11.20 6.25
N LYS A 116 9.38 -12.12 7.15
CA LYS A 116 8.70 -12.38 8.45
C LYS A 116 7.19 -12.66 8.31
N ASP A 117 6.79 -13.19 7.15
CA ASP A 117 5.39 -13.43 6.78
C ASP A 117 4.48 -12.20 6.92
N TRP A 118 5.05 -11.00 6.75
CA TRP A 118 4.31 -9.74 6.88
C TRP A 118 3.46 -9.45 5.64
N ILE A 119 2.15 -9.38 5.86
CA ILE A 119 1.15 -8.95 4.89
C ILE A 119 0.77 -7.49 5.19
N PHE A 120 0.65 -6.71 4.12
CA PHE A 120 0.24 -5.32 4.11
C PHE A 120 -0.90 -5.14 3.12
N THR A 121 -1.89 -4.32 3.49
CA THR A 121 -3.00 -3.95 2.61
C THR A 121 -2.71 -2.58 2.02
N ALA A 122 -2.52 -2.51 0.70
CA ALA A 122 -2.45 -1.26 -0.05
C ALA A 122 -3.86 -0.74 -0.33
N ILE A 123 -4.06 0.56 -0.19
CA ILE A 123 -5.35 1.25 -0.30
C ILE A 123 -5.16 2.52 -1.15
N LYS A 124 -5.96 2.68 -2.21
CA LYS A 124 -6.01 3.90 -3.03
C LYS A 124 -7.09 4.84 -2.51
N ILE A 125 -6.66 5.90 -1.83
CA ILE A 125 -7.50 6.90 -1.16
C ILE A 125 -7.79 8.04 -2.14
N GLY A 126 -9.07 8.35 -2.37
CA GLY A 126 -9.53 9.46 -3.21
C GLY A 126 -9.74 10.78 -2.46
N GLN A 127 -10.29 11.78 -3.16
CA GLN A 127 -10.62 13.08 -2.57
C GLN A 127 -11.74 12.94 -1.53
N PRO A 128 -11.59 13.51 -0.31
CA PRO A 128 -12.57 13.36 0.77
C PRO A 128 -13.85 14.15 0.57
N ALA A 129 -14.96 13.61 1.08
CA ALA A 129 -16.09 14.41 1.52
C ALA A 129 -15.80 14.96 2.92
N THR A 130 -15.78 16.29 3.07
CA THR A 130 -15.60 16.95 4.37
C THR A 130 -16.97 17.18 5.03
N ILE A 131 -17.16 16.65 6.24
CA ILE A 131 -18.42 16.70 6.97
C ILE A 131 -18.18 17.37 8.34
N LEU A 132 -18.92 18.43 8.64
CA LEU A 132 -19.01 19.00 9.98
C LEU A 132 -20.14 18.32 10.74
N VAL A 133 -19.91 17.96 12.00
CA VAL A 133 -20.94 17.38 12.87
C VAL A 133 -21.17 18.29 14.06
N PHE A 134 -22.41 18.77 14.19
CA PHE A 134 -22.86 19.60 15.30
C PHE A 134 -23.87 18.85 16.15
N ARG A 135 -23.87 19.09 17.47
CA ARG A 135 -24.99 18.80 18.35
C ARG A 135 -25.77 20.09 18.56
N TYR A 136 -27.04 20.08 18.19
CA TYR A 136 -28.01 21.09 18.57
C TYR A 136 -28.77 20.60 19.81
N SER A 137 -29.00 21.49 20.77
CA SER A 137 -29.82 21.18 21.94
C SER A 137 -30.66 22.38 22.35
N ILE A 138 -31.86 22.08 22.84
CA ILE A 138 -32.80 23.05 23.39
C ILE A 138 -32.93 22.77 24.88
N TYR A 139 -32.79 23.79 25.71
CA TYR A 139 -32.98 23.72 27.15
C TYR A 139 -34.09 24.66 27.60
N ASP A 140 -35.04 24.16 28.36
CA ASP A 140 -36.10 24.96 28.97
C ASP A 140 -35.76 25.24 30.44
N ARG A 141 -36.02 26.46 30.89
CA ARG A 141 -35.84 26.85 32.29
C ARG A 141 -37.12 26.59 33.08
N PHE A 142 -37.09 25.60 33.97
CA PHE A 142 -38.20 25.26 34.86
C PHE A 142 -37.75 25.26 36.32
N ASN A 143 -38.51 25.92 37.21
CA ASN A 143 -38.18 26.06 38.64
C ASN A 143 -36.71 26.47 38.90
N LYS A 144 -36.25 27.50 38.18
CA LYS A 144 -34.87 28.04 38.19
C LYS A 144 -33.76 27.08 37.72
N ARG A 145 -34.07 25.85 37.30
CA ARG A 145 -33.13 24.87 36.74
C ARG A 145 -33.29 24.76 35.22
N TRP A 146 -32.21 24.47 34.51
CA TRP A 146 -32.25 24.13 33.09
C TRP A 146 -32.50 22.64 32.90
N ARG A 147 -33.42 22.29 31.99
CA ARG A 147 -33.68 20.91 31.57
C ARG A 147 -33.54 20.83 30.06
N LYS A 148 -32.77 19.85 29.56
CA LYS A 148 -32.70 19.56 28.12
C LYS A 148 -34.08 19.07 27.65
N ALA A 149 -34.65 19.77 26.68
CA ALA A 149 -35.96 19.50 26.09
C ALA A 149 -35.85 18.74 24.76
N SER A 150 -34.78 19.01 23.98
CA SER A 150 -34.51 18.35 22.70
C SER A 150 -33.00 18.29 22.44
N GLU A 151 -32.55 17.25 21.73
CA GLU A 151 -31.20 17.09 21.20
C GLU A 151 -31.29 16.53 19.78
N GLU A 152 -30.46 17.05 18.88
CA GLU A 152 -30.35 16.61 17.50
C GLU A 152 -28.88 16.67 17.07
N VAL A 153 -28.42 15.71 16.26
CA VAL A 153 -27.09 15.74 15.65
C VAL A 153 -27.25 16.04 14.17
N VAL A 154 -26.60 17.10 13.70
CA VAL A 154 -26.69 17.55 12.31
C VAL A 154 -25.33 17.43 11.63
N GLU A 155 -25.34 16.72 10.50
CA GLU A 155 -24.18 16.48 9.66
C GLU A 155 -24.24 17.38 8.41
N VAL A 156 -23.18 18.15 8.21
CA VAL A 156 -23.13 19.22 7.21
C VAL A 156 -22.00 19.00 6.20
N PRO A 157 -22.31 18.63 4.95
CA PRO A 157 -21.29 18.39 3.92
C PRO A 157 -20.76 19.72 3.35
N LEU A 158 -19.53 20.09 3.71
CA LEU A 158 -18.90 21.33 3.26
C LEU A 158 -18.59 21.36 1.75
N ASN A 159 -18.42 20.20 1.12
CA ASN A 159 -18.02 20.09 -0.29
C ASN A 159 -19.04 20.66 -1.30
N ARG A 160 -20.26 21.02 -0.87
CA ARG A 160 -21.32 21.55 -1.74
C ARG A 160 -21.53 23.07 -1.62
N GLY A 161 -20.66 23.77 -0.87
CA GLY A 161 -20.73 25.21 -0.69
C GLY A 161 -21.64 25.60 0.48
N LEU A 162 -22.75 26.28 0.18
CA LEU A 162 -23.76 26.67 1.17
C LEU A 162 -24.62 25.46 1.56
N SER A 163 -24.62 25.11 2.85
CA SER A 163 -25.58 24.16 3.41
C SER A 163 -26.50 24.86 4.40
N LYS A 164 -27.82 24.75 4.17
CA LYS A 164 -28.89 25.34 4.97
C LYS A 164 -29.72 24.24 5.61
N PHE A 165 -29.98 24.35 6.91
CA PHE A 165 -30.86 23.45 7.65
C PHE A 165 -31.77 24.24 8.59
N ASP A 166 -33.03 23.79 8.71
CA ASP A 166 -34.02 24.37 9.60
C ASP A 166 -34.23 23.44 10.79
N PHE A 167 -33.92 23.92 12.00
CA PHE A 167 -34.05 23.12 13.22
C PHE A 167 -35.49 23.14 13.74
N ASN A 168 -36.13 21.96 13.78
CA ASN A 168 -37.34 21.64 14.55
C ASN A 168 -38.51 22.66 14.43
N GLY A 169 -39.50 22.35 13.57
CA GLY A 169 -40.52 23.26 13.03
C GLY A 169 -41.46 24.06 13.97
N ARG A 170 -41.24 24.05 15.28
CA ARG A 170 -41.87 24.98 16.24
C ARG A 170 -41.09 26.28 16.42
N ASN A 171 -39.75 26.22 16.43
CA ASN A 171 -38.88 27.37 16.63
C ASN A 171 -38.09 27.58 15.34
N LYS A 172 -38.43 28.62 14.56
CA LYS A 172 -37.85 28.89 13.23
C LYS A 172 -36.39 29.34 13.30
N ILE A 173 -35.47 28.44 13.62
CA ILE A 173 -34.04 28.68 13.62
C ILE A 173 -33.44 28.01 12.37
N GLU A 174 -33.06 28.88 11.44
CA GLU A 174 -32.28 28.52 10.26
C GLU A 174 -30.79 28.60 10.60
N MET A 175 -30.02 27.64 10.10
CA MET A 175 -28.56 27.66 10.15
C MET A 175 -27.97 27.51 8.77
N VAL A 176 -27.13 28.47 8.40
CA VAL A 176 -26.34 28.46 7.17
C VAL A 176 -24.88 28.25 7.56
N VAL A 177 -24.31 27.15 7.10
CA VAL A 177 -22.89 26.83 7.29
C VAL A 177 -22.19 26.95 5.94
N THR A 178 -21.11 27.72 5.93
CA THR A 178 -20.18 27.82 4.80
C THR A 178 -18.79 27.41 5.27
N GLY A 179 -18.06 26.72 4.40
CA GLY A 179 -16.69 26.29 4.68
C GLY A 179 -15.88 26.17 3.41
N SER A 180 -14.60 26.53 3.50
CA SER A 180 -13.59 26.23 2.49
C SER A 180 -12.95 24.86 2.79
N ARG A 181 -11.90 24.49 2.05
CA ARG A 181 -11.14 23.27 2.36
C ARG A 181 -10.53 23.36 3.77
N PRO A 182 -10.53 22.26 4.53
CA PRO A 182 -9.94 22.23 5.86
C PRO A 182 -8.41 22.43 5.84
N ASN A 183 -7.86 22.98 6.92
CA ASN A 183 -6.43 23.32 7.05
C ASN A 183 -5.50 22.10 6.93
N ARG A 184 -6.00 20.89 7.23
CA ARG A 184 -5.28 19.63 7.03
C ARG A 184 -6.18 18.66 6.27
N GLU A 185 -5.63 18.06 5.22
CA GLU A 185 -6.33 17.12 4.33
C GLU A 185 -5.34 16.01 3.93
N LEU A 186 -5.71 14.75 4.15
CA LEU A 186 -4.94 13.61 3.67
C LEU A 186 -4.97 13.63 2.13
N GLN A 187 -3.81 13.66 1.50
CA GLN A 187 -3.74 13.81 0.05
C GLN A 187 -4.25 12.55 -0.66
N PRO A 188 -4.99 12.66 -1.78
CA PRO A 188 -5.35 11.51 -2.59
C PRO A 188 -4.10 10.76 -3.08
N GLY A 189 -4.09 9.43 -3.01
CA GLY A 189 -2.93 8.63 -3.37
C GLY A 189 -2.94 7.20 -2.85
N MET A 190 -1.80 6.54 -2.96
CA MET A 190 -1.58 5.18 -2.43
C MET A 190 -1.07 5.23 -0.99
N TYR A 191 -1.71 4.45 -0.14
CA TYR A 191 -1.36 4.24 1.26
C TYR A 191 -1.30 2.75 1.56
N PHE A 192 -0.74 2.37 2.70
CA PHE A 192 -0.75 0.99 3.16
C PHE A 192 -0.90 0.88 4.67
N VAL A 193 -1.47 -0.23 5.13
CA VAL A 193 -1.57 -0.61 6.54
C VAL A 193 -1.01 -2.02 6.71
N ARG A 194 -0.40 -2.32 7.86
CA ARG A 194 0.06 -3.67 8.17
C ARG A 194 -1.11 -4.46 8.75
N GLU A 195 -1.26 -5.72 8.34
CA GLU A 195 -2.29 -6.57 8.92
C GLU A 195 -2.09 -6.73 10.44
N GLY A 196 -3.18 -6.59 11.21
CA GLY A 196 -3.13 -6.49 12.68
C GLY A 196 -2.77 -5.11 13.25
N THR A 197 -2.64 -4.06 12.44
CA THR A 197 -2.48 -2.67 12.92
C THR A 197 -3.51 -1.72 12.32
N HIS A 198 -3.67 -0.54 12.92
CA HIS A 198 -4.54 0.55 12.43
C HIS A 198 -3.74 1.77 11.93
N GLU A 199 -2.42 1.65 11.81
CA GLU A 199 -1.55 2.73 11.35
C GLU A 199 -1.52 2.80 9.81
N ILE A 200 -2.20 3.79 9.24
CA ILE A 200 -2.06 4.11 7.82
C ILE A 200 -0.70 4.79 7.59
N ARG A 201 0.09 4.21 6.68
CA ARG A 201 1.39 4.72 6.24
C ARG A 201 1.30 5.17 4.77
N GLY A 202 1.98 6.26 4.46
CA GLY A 202 1.96 6.89 3.13
C GLY A 202 3.33 7.49 2.78
N TYR A 203 3.36 8.34 1.75
CA TYR A 203 4.57 9.03 1.28
C TYR A 203 5.71 8.12 0.78
N VAL A 204 5.42 6.83 0.56
CA VAL A 204 6.34 5.87 -0.07
C VAL A 204 5.77 5.50 -1.45
N PRO A 205 6.60 5.39 -2.51
CA PRO A 205 6.13 4.92 -3.81
C PRO A 205 5.56 3.50 -3.74
N ILE A 206 4.25 3.37 -4.01
CA ILE A 206 3.50 2.10 -4.00
C ILE A 206 2.80 1.98 -5.36
N ASN A 207 2.77 0.77 -5.91
CA ASN A 207 2.08 0.47 -7.16
C ASN A 207 0.56 0.68 -7.03
N GLU A 208 -0.08 1.16 -8.08
CA GLU A 208 -1.54 1.02 -8.18
C GLU A 208 -1.95 -0.43 -8.49
N VAL A 209 -3.25 -0.76 -8.35
CA VAL A 209 -3.81 -2.08 -8.70
C VAL A 209 -3.44 -2.50 -10.14
N GLY A 210 -3.43 -1.54 -11.09
CA GLY A 210 -2.99 -1.77 -12.47
C GLY A 210 -1.47 -1.79 -12.69
N GLU A 211 -0.68 -1.26 -11.76
CA GLU A 211 0.77 -1.08 -11.90
C GLU A 211 1.57 -2.30 -11.37
N SER A 212 2.83 -2.42 -11.76
CA SER A 212 3.75 -3.46 -11.27
C SER A 212 5.22 -3.07 -11.53
N ASN A 213 5.59 -1.83 -11.21
CA ASN A 213 7.00 -1.40 -11.16
C ASN A 213 7.70 -2.08 -9.96
N LEU A 214 8.89 -2.64 -10.20
CA LEU A 214 9.71 -3.29 -9.18
C LEU A 214 10.38 -2.31 -8.21
N GLU A 215 10.53 -1.04 -8.60
CA GLU A 215 11.09 0.05 -7.78
C GLU A 215 10.10 0.58 -6.73
N LYS A 216 8.79 0.30 -6.90
CA LYS A 216 7.71 0.69 -5.99
C LYS A 216 7.29 -0.48 -5.11
N LEU A 217 6.77 -0.22 -3.91
CA LEU A 217 6.16 -1.28 -3.09
C LEU A 217 4.94 -1.91 -3.79
N GLY A 218 4.61 -3.15 -3.41
CA GLY A 218 3.38 -3.82 -3.84
C GLY A 218 3.41 -4.56 -5.19
N TRP A 219 4.59 -4.88 -5.71
CA TRP A 219 4.73 -5.80 -6.85
C TRP A 219 4.59 -7.27 -6.46
N MET A 220 5.02 -7.67 -5.25
CA MET A 220 4.80 -9.00 -4.68
C MET A 220 3.45 -9.01 -3.98
N ARG A 221 2.43 -9.50 -4.68
CA ARG A 221 1.03 -9.48 -4.23
C ARG A 221 0.66 -10.79 -3.56
N PHE A 222 -0.29 -10.72 -2.63
CA PHE A 222 -0.90 -11.88 -2.00
C PHE A 222 -2.36 -11.97 -2.45
N SER A 223 -2.77 -13.14 -2.94
CA SER A 223 -4.13 -13.42 -3.38
C SER A 223 -4.41 -14.91 -3.24
N GLU A 224 -5.60 -15.29 -2.75
CA GLU A 224 -6.05 -16.69 -2.65
C GLU A 224 -5.05 -17.63 -1.92
N GLY A 225 -4.37 -17.10 -0.89
CA GLY A 225 -3.37 -17.85 -0.13
C GLY A 225 -2.01 -18.02 -0.82
N LYS A 226 -1.80 -17.40 -1.99
CA LYS A 226 -0.59 -17.51 -2.81
C LYS A 226 0.06 -16.16 -3.05
N TRP A 227 1.38 -16.21 -3.22
CA TRP A 227 2.18 -15.07 -3.64
C TRP A 227 2.27 -15.04 -5.16
N ASP A 228 2.12 -13.86 -5.77
CA ASP A 228 2.26 -13.64 -7.22
C ASP A 228 3.02 -12.35 -7.53
N ILE A 229 3.65 -12.31 -8.72
CA ILE A 229 4.18 -11.11 -9.34
C ILE A 229 3.61 -11.05 -10.76
N ARG A 230 2.83 -9.99 -11.04
CA ARG A 230 2.24 -9.78 -12.37
C ARG A 230 3.33 -9.71 -13.44
N ASN A 231 3.30 -10.64 -14.39
CA ASN A 231 4.33 -10.87 -15.43
C ASN A 231 5.74 -11.14 -14.84
N GLY A 232 5.80 -11.79 -13.68
CA GLY A 232 7.04 -12.02 -12.93
C GLY A 232 8.14 -12.73 -13.72
N ASN A 233 7.79 -13.71 -14.55
CA ASN A 233 8.76 -14.41 -15.39
C ASN A 233 9.52 -13.49 -16.37
N VAL A 234 8.87 -12.43 -16.88
CA VAL A 234 9.50 -11.41 -17.73
C VAL A 234 10.23 -10.38 -16.86
N LYS A 235 9.57 -9.86 -15.82
CA LYS A 235 10.09 -8.76 -15.01
C LYS A 235 11.28 -9.14 -14.14
N ILE A 236 11.26 -10.33 -13.55
CA ILE A 236 12.39 -10.84 -12.77
C ILE A 236 13.59 -11.12 -13.69
N LYS A 237 13.39 -11.57 -14.94
CA LYS A 237 14.50 -11.68 -15.90
C LYS A 237 15.10 -10.32 -16.26
N GLN A 238 14.28 -9.28 -16.41
CA GLN A 238 14.74 -7.92 -16.71
C GLN A 238 15.48 -7.27 -15.53
N ALA A 239 15.05 -7.54 -14.28
CA ALA A 239 15.66 -6.97 -13.08
C ALA A 239 16.86 -7.77 -12.55
N HIS A 240 16.90 -9.08 -12.78
CA HIS A 240 18.01 -9.92 -12.36
C HIS A 240 19.17 -9.86 -13.36
N VAL A 241 20.09 -8.93 -13.11
CA VAL A 241 21.38 -8.90 -13.78
C VAL A 241 22.33 -9.87 -13.07
N SER A 242 22.87 -10.83 -13.80
CA SER A 242 23.99 -11.67 -13.35
C SER A 242 25.17 -11.44 -14.28
N LEU A 243 26.35 -11.16 -13.71
CA LEU A 243 27.57 -10.97 -14.46
C LEU A 243 28.72 -11.68 -13.75
N LEU A 244 29.42 -12.55 -14.47
CA LEU A 244 30.72 -13.07 -14.07
C LEU A 244 31.77 -11.96 -14.23
N ILE A 245 32.29 -11.47 -13.11
CA ILE A 245 33.36 -10.48 -13.00
C ILE A 245 34.65 -11.23 -12.61
N HIS A 246 35.79 -10.73 -13.10
CA HIS A 246 37.13 -11.27 -12.82
C HIS A 246 37.55 -11.10 -11.36
#